data_AF-A0A957UPI1-F1
#
_entry.id   AF-A0A957UPI1-F1
#
_cell.length_a   1.000
_cell.length_b   1.000
_cell.length_c   1.000
_cell.angle_alpha   90.00
_cell.angle_beta   90.00
_cell.angle_gamma   90.00
#
_symmetry.space_group_name_H-M   'P 1'
#
loop_
_entity.id
_entity.type
_entity.pdbx_description
1 polymer ?
#
loop_
_entity_poly.entity_id
_entity_poly.type
_entity_poly.pdbx_seq_one_letter_code
_entity_poly.pdbx_strand_id
1 'polypeptide(L)'
;LDDEDPLEGTTDPDFLMDIWIGRLSVQDEAQLTTVVNKIVGYETDPTKDVPATWRQTSLFYAEEYMRSDGTTDAAGDFAAFSDAIINDVQPNYVNTMRVYYDPRPGGVSDVWREPDAAQVRLRVIQALQSGPALATYNGHSNHWQNGSTDKSVADPYLFGFNDIY
;
A
#
# COMPACT_ATOMS: atom_id res chain seq x y z
N LEU A 1 10.91 -1.33 19.30
CA LEU A 1 9.58 -0.71 19.41
C LEU A 1 9.05 -1.28 20.70
N ASP A 2 9.06 -0.44 21.72
CA ASP A 2 8.57 -0.78 23.05
C ASP A 2 7.07 -1.10 22.97
N ASP A 3 6.70 -2.10 23.75
CA ASP A 3 5.39 -2.74 23.95
C ASP A 3 4.32 -1.78 24.52
N GLU A 4 4.38 -0.49 24.19
CA GLU A 4 3.39 0.49 24.65
C GLU A 4 2.15 0.40 23.74
N ASP A 5 1.46 -0.75 23.79
CA ASP A 5 0.07 -0.79 23.38
C ASP A 5 -0.69 0.19 24.30
N PRO A 6 -1.26 1.30 23.76
CA PRO A 6 -2.01 2.25 24.57
C PRO A 6 -3.25 1.60 25.22
N LEU A 7 -3.57 0.35 24.84
CA LEU A 7 -4.63 -0.46 25.40
C LEU A 7 -4.15 -1.54 26.40
N GLU A 8 -2.84 -1.70 26.64
CA GLU A 8 -2.35 -2.70 27.59
C GLU A 8 -2.80 -2.33 29.02
N GLY A 9 -3.69 -3.16 29.59
CA GLY A 9 -4.20 -2.99 30.95
C GLY A 9 -5.47 -2.14 31.08
N THR A 10 -6.02 -1.59 29.99
CA THR A 10 -7.37 -1.02 30.04
C THR A 10 -8.43 -2.12 29.90
N THR A 11 -9.33 -2.17 30.88
CA THR A 11 -10.55 -2.98 30.80
C THR A 11 -11.73 -2.18 30.27
N ASP A 12 -11.48 -0.98 29.73
CA ASP A 12 -12.52 -0.11 29.20
C ASP A 12 -12.93 -0.58 27.79
N PRO A 13 -14.12 -1.18 27.64
CA PRO A 13 -14.62 -1.59 26.33
C PRO A 13 -14.92 -0.39 25.41
N ASP A 14 -14.93 0.84 25.96
CA ASP A 14 -15.31 2.08 25.29
C ASP A 14 -14.10 3.01 25.07
N PHE A 15 -12.88 2.50 25.02
CA PHE A 15 -11.72 3.34 24.67
C PHE A 15 -11.93 4.01 23.31
N LEU A 16 -12.09 5.33 23.34
CA LEU A 16 -12.17 6.21 22.19
C LEU A 16 -11.06 7.25 22.30
N MET A 17 -10.43 7.56 21.18
CA MET A 17 -9.43 8.62 21.13
C MET A 17 -10.12 9.99 21.21
N ASP A 18 -9.80 10.78 22.25
CA ASP A 18 -10.29 12.16 22.39
C ASP A 18 -9.57 13.14 21.44
N ILE A 19 -8.33 12.82 21.08
CA ILE A 19 -7.49 13.64 20.19
C ILE A 19 -6.89 12.78 19.09
N TRP A 20 -6.76 13.36 17.90
CA TRP A 20 -6.06 12.75 16.78
C TRP A 20 -4.56 12.90 17.02
N ILE A 21 -3.85 11.78 17.12
CA ILE A 21 -2.39 11.75 17.33
C ILE A 21 -1.70 11.34 16.03
N GLY A 22 -0.64 12.05 15.67
CA GLY A 22 0.26 11.71 14.58
C GLY A 22 1.72 11.92 15.00
N ARG A 23 2.64 11.22 14.34
CA ARG A 23 4.09 11.31 14.60
C ARG A 23 4.85 11.57 13.31
N LEU A 24 5.64 12.65 13.28
CA LEU A 24 6.66 12.86 12.26
C LEU A 24 7.94 12.14 12.70
N SER A 25 8.10 10.88 12.30
CA SER A 25 9.27 10.07 12.64
C SER A 25 10.45 10.41 11.72
N VAL A 26 11.38 11.22 12.22
CA VAL A 26 12.57 11.70 11.49
C VAL A 26 13.81 11.59 12.37
N GLN A 27 14.97 11.39 11.75
CA GLN A 27 16.25 11.24 12.44
C GLN A 27 17.03 12.56 12.55
N ASP A 28 16.76 13.52 11.67
CA ASP A 28 17.47 14.79 11.59
C ASP A 28 16.59 15.93 11.02
N GLU A 29 17.15 17.14 11.02
CA GLU A 29 16.49 18.37 10.55
C GLU A 29 16.22 18.36 9.03
N ALA A 30 17.04 17.68 8.24
CA ALA A 30 16.85 17.60 6.80
C ALA A 30 15.66 16.70 6.43
N GLN A 31 15.50 15.58 7.13
CA GLN A 31 14.34 14.71 7.03
C GLN A 31 13.07 15.43 7.52
N LEU A 32 13.14 16.16 8.63
CA LEU A 32 12.01 16.98 9.12
C LEU A 32 11.58 18.00 8.05
N THR A 33 12.54 18.75 7.51
CA THR A 33 12.30 19.75 6.47
C THR A 33 11.63 19.11 5.25
N THR A 34 12.08 17.91 4.84
CA THR A 34 11.49 17.19 3.71
C THR A 34 10.03 16.84 3.95
N VAL A 35 9.68 16.32 5.13
CA VAL A 35 8.30 15.95 5.46
C VAL A 35 7.40 17.18 5.60
N VAL A 36 7.88 18.23 6.28
CA VAL A 36 7.13 19.49 6.43
C VAL A 36 6.87 20.14 5.08
N ASN A 37 7.86 20.18 4.19
CA ASN A 37 7.69 20.73 2.85
C ASN A 37 6.67 19.95 2.01
N LYS A 38 6.60 18.62 2.16
CA LYS A 38 5.56 17.80 1.51
C LYS A 38 4.16 18.17 2.03
N ILE A 39 3.99 18.31 3.35
CA ILE A 39 2.71 18.68 3.97
C ILE A 39 2.28 20.08 3.51
N VAL A 40 3.14 21.09 3.71
CA VAL A 40 2.85 22.47 3.31
C VAL A 40 2.59 22.56 1.80
N GLY A 41 3.40 21.87 0.99
CA GLY A 41 3.22 21.81 -0.46
C GLY A 41 1.86 21.24 -0.85
N TYR A 42 1.41 20.15 -0.21
CA TYR A 42 0.10 19.56 -0.45
C TYR A 42 -1.05 20.49 -0.02
N GLU A 43 -0.97 21.10 1.17
CA GLU A 43 -2.06 21.90 1.74
C GLU A 43 -2.21 23.30 1.10
N THR A 44 -1.10 23.86 0.63
CA THR A 44 -1.04 25.22 0.07
C THR A 44 -0.95 25.25 -1.46
N ASP A 45 -1.03 24.09 -2.11
CA ASP A 45 -0.99 24.00 -3.57
C ASP A 45 -2.06 24.93 -4.19
N PRO A 46 -1.65 25.96 -4.96
CA PRO A 46 -2.59 26.91 -5.55
C PRO A 46 -3.48 26.26 -6.61
N THR A 47 -3.13 25.06 -7.07
CA THR A 47 -3.89 24.29 -8.05
C THR A 47 -4.86 23.31 -7.39
N LYS A 48 -5.04 23.33 -6.05
CA LYS A 48 -5.87 22.37 -5.32
C LYS A 48 -7.30 22.24 -5.86
N ASP A 49 -7.87 23.35 -6.32
CA ASP A 49 -9.22 23.43 -6.88
C ASP A 49 -9.26 23.17 -8.40
N VAL A 50 -8.10 22.98 -9.05
CA VAL A 50 -8.01 22.57 -10.45
C VAL A 50 -8.01 21.04 -10.52
N PRO A 51 -8.84 20.42 -11.38
CA PRO A 51 -8.82 18.98 -11.57
C PRO A 51 -7.44 18.49 -11.99
N ALA A 52 -6.76 17.77 -11.09
CA ALA A 52 -5.50 17.10 -11.36
C ALA A 52 -5.75 15.59 -11.28
N THR A 53 -5.45 14.85 -12.35
CA THR A 53 -5.72 13.40 -12.46
C THR A 53 -5.13 12.62 -11.29
N TRP A 54 -3.94 13.01 -10.84
CA TRP A 54 -3.25 12.38 -9.71
C TRP A 54 -4.04 12.46 -8.40
N ARG A 55 -4.73 13.59 -8.13
CA ARG A 55 -5.60 13.78 -6.95
C ARG A 55 -6.85 12.91 -6.97
N GLN A 56 -7.24 12.42 -8.15
CA GLN A 56 -8.38 11.54 -8.35
C GLN A 56 -7.95 10.11 -8.62
N THR A 57 -6.70 9.73 -8.31
CA THR A 57 -6.18 8.38 -8.58
C THR A 57 -5.87 7.66 -7.27
N SER A 58 -6.44 6.47 -7.11
CA SER A 58 -6.15 5.54 -6.02
C SER A 58 -5.45 4.30 -6.58
N LEU A 59 -4.35 3.91 -5.94
CA LEU A 59 -3.61 2.69 -6.23
C LEU A 59 -3.96 1.62 -5.19
N PHE A 60 -4.34 0.43 -5.67
CA PHE A 60 -4.42 -0.78 -4.87
C PHE A 60 -3.35 -1.75 -5.33
N TYR A 61 -2.57 -2.26 -4.40
CA TYR A 61 -1.63 -3.33 -4.67
C TYR A 61 -1.72 -4.40 -3.59
N ALA A 62 -1.57 -5.65 -4.00
CA ALA A 62 -1.86 -6.79 -3.15
C ALA A 62 -0.93 -7.97 -3.45
N GLU A 63 -0.69 -8.76 -2.40
CA GLU A 63 -0.02 -10.06 -2.46
C GLU A 63 -0.93 -11.15 -3.05
N GLU A 64 -0.38 -12.33 -3.34
CA GLU A 64 -1.13 -13.43 -3.89
C GLU A 64 -2.10 -14.09 -2.90
N TYR A 65 -3.23 -14.56 -3.42
CA TYR A 65 -4.07 -15.54 -2.72
C TYR A 65 -3.65 -16.97 -3.04
N MET A 66 -3.27 -17.24 -4.29
CA MET A 66 -2.92 -18.58 -4.76
C MET A 66 -1.46 -18.60 -5.18
N ARG A 67 -0.70 -19.53 -4.59
CA ARG A 67 0.72 -19.73 -4.89
C ARG A 67 0.89 -20.52 -6.19
N SER A 68 2.11 -20.52 -6.71
CA SER A 68 2.48 -21.24 -7.94
C SER A 68 2.28 -22.76 -7.88
N ASP A 69 2.20 -23.34 -6.68
CA ASP A 69 1.88 -24.76 -6.44
C ASP A 69 0.37 -25.04 -6.34
N GLY A 70 -0.47 -24.02 -6.49
CA GLY A 70 -1.92 -24.11 -6.38
C GLY A 70 -2.45 -24.09 -4.95
N THR A 71 -1.58 -23.98 -3.94
CA THR A 71 -2.02 -23.79 -2.56
C THR A 71 -2.55 -22.37 -2.35
N THR A 72 -3.56 -22.25 -1.51
CA THR A 72 -4.16 -20.97 -1.14
C THR A 72 -3.52 -20.43 0.14
N ASP A 73 -3.42 -19.12 0.24
CA ASP A 73 -3.01 -18.45 1.46
C ASP A 73 -4.11 -18.55 2.53
N ALA A 74 -3.70 -18.86 3.76
CA ALA A 74 -4.62 -19.05 4.89
C ALA A 74 -5.19 -17.71 5.41
N ALA A 75 -4.53 -16.58 5.11
CA ALA A 75 -5.01 -15.24 5.45
C ALA A 75 -6.11 -14.75 4.51
N GLY A 76 -6.38 -15.46 3.40
CA GLY A 76 -7.48 -15.16 2.47
C GLY A 76 -7.06 -14.43 1.20
N ASP A 77 -8.04 -14.00 0.41
CA ASP A 77 -7.81 -13.36 -0.89
C ASP A 77 -7.68 -11.84 -0.76
N PHE A 78 -6.44 -11.36 -0.73
CA PHE A 78 -6.09 -9.95 -0.58
C PHE A 78 -6.55 -9.08 -1.76
N ALA A 79 -6.47 -9.62 -2.98
CA ALA A 79 -6.92 -8.94 -4.19
C ALA A 79 -8.45 -8.81 -4.19
N ALA A 80 -9.17 -9.86 -3.80
CA ALA A 80 -10.62 -9.82 -3.69
C ALA A 80 -11.12 -8.79 -2.66
N PHE A 81 -10.43 -8.65 -1.52
CA PHE A 81 -10.76 -7.60 -0.55
C PHE A 81 -10.54 -6.19 -1.12
N SER A 82 -9.43 -5.99 -1.83
CA SER A 82 -9.15 -4.71 -2.50
C SER A 82 -10.22 -4.41 -3.56
N ASP A 83 -10.62 -5.41 -4.34
CA ASP A 83 -11.68 -5.28 -5.34
C ASP A 83 -13.05 -4.98 -4.71
N ALA A 84 -13.36 -5.53 -3.53
CA ALA A 84 -14.58 -5.18 -2.80
C ALA A 84 -14.59 -3.69 -2.39
N ILE A 85 -13.47 -3.15 -1.90
CA ILE A 85 -13.36 -1.71 -1.60
C ILE A 85 -13.59 -0.88 -2.86
N ILE A 86 -12.95 -1.25 -3.96
CA ILE A 86 -13.04 -0.50 -5.23
C ILE A 86 -14.47 -0.49 -5.77
N ASN A 87 -15.20 -1.61 -5.65
CA ASN A 87 -16.52 -1.75 -6.25
C ASN A 87 -17.65 -1.23 -5.33
N ASP A 88 -17.51 -1.42 -4.01
CA ASP A 88 -18.63 -1.21 -3.08
C ASP A 88 -18.49 0.06 -2.24
N VAL A 89 -17.28 0.60 -2.08
CA VAL A 89 -17.00 1.73 -1.17
C VAL A 89 -16.41 2.93 -1.91
N GLN A 90 -15.48 2.70 -2.85
CA GLN A 90 -14.80 3.78 -3.51
C GLN A 90 -15.76 4.57 -4.43
N PRO A 91 -15.76 5.92 -4.36
CA PRO A 91 -16.56 6.72 -5.28
C PRO A 91 -16.17 6.47 -6.75
N ASN A 92 -17.16 6.34 -7.62
CA ASN A 92 -16.96 6.01 -9.04
C ASN A 92 -16.18 7.06 -9.86
N TYR A 93 -16.00 8.27 -9.32
CA TYR A 93 -15.19 9.32 -9.95
C TYR A 93 -13.69 9.23 -9.60
N VAL A 94 -13.29 8.29 -8.75
CA VAL A 94 -11.87 8.01 -8.46
C VAL A 94 -11.34 7.02 -9.49
N ASN A 95 -10.33 7.45 -10.25
CA ASN A 95 -9.55 6.58 -11.12
C ASN A 95 -8.83 5.52 -10.29
N THR A 96 -8.84 4.28 -10.77
CA THR A 96 -8.25 3.17 -10.03
C THR A 96 -7.08 2.57 -10.78
N MET A 97 -5.96 2.43 -10.08
CA MET A 97 -4.82 1.63 -10.49
C MET A 97 -4.79 0.36 -9.65
N ARG A 98 -4.48 -0.78 -10.28
CA ARG A 98 -4.35 -2.08 -9.61
C ARG A 98 -3.02 -2.70 -9.99
N VAL A 99 -2.32 -3.28 -9.02
CA VAL A 99 -1.12 -4.11 -9.22
C VAL A 99 -1.16 -5.28 -8.24
N TYR A 100 -1.57 -6.46 -8.70
CA TYR A 100 -1.70 -7.64 -7.84
C TYR A 100 -0.68 -8.69 -8.25
N TYR A 101 0.08 -9.20 -7.28
CA TYR A 101 0.91 -10.37 -7.50
C TYR A 101 0.03 -11.62 -7.55
N ASP A 102 0.19 -12.42 -8.59
CA ASP A 102 -0.70 -13.56 -8.81
C ASP A 102 0.00 -14.66 -9.63
N PRO A 103 0.80 -15.51 -8.96
CA PRO A 103 1.56 -16.58 -9.60
C PRO A 103 0.71 -17.84 -9.83
N ARG A 104 -0.64 -17.74 -9.84
CA ARG A 104 -1.53 -18.90 -9.88
C ARG A 104 -1.19 -19.86 -11.04
N PRO A 105 -1.35 -21.18 -10.85
CA PRO A 105 -1.21 -22.14 -11.94
C PRO A 105 -2.17 -21.82 -13.08
N GLY A 106 -1.68 -21.89 -14.33
CA GLY A 106 -2.46 -21.56 -15.52
C GLY A 106 -2.39 -20.08 -15.93
N GLY A 107 -1.73 -19.23 -15.14
CA GLY A 107 -1.49 -17.82 -15.46
C GLY A 107 -2.69 -16.91 -15.20
N VAL A 108 -2.54 -15.64 -15.59
CA VAL A 108 -3.53 -14.58 -15.40
C VAL A 108 -3.80 -13.84 -16.71
N SER A 109 -5.03 -13.36 -16.89
CA SER A 109 -5.45 -12.59 -18.07
C SER A 109 -5.66 -11.10 -17.79
N ASP A 110 -5.92 -10.75 -16.54
CA ASP A 110 -6.15 -9.36 -16.14
C ASP A 110 -4.85 -8.58 -16.24
N VAL A 111 -4.86 -7.44 -16.93
CA VAL A 111 -3.65 -6.62 -17.15
C VAL A 111 -3.05 -6.08 -15.86
N TRP A 112 -3.82 -6.01 -14.77
CA TRP A 112 -3.37 -5.57 -13.45
C TRP A 112 -2.83 -6.70 -12.56
N ARG A 113 -2.93 -7.96 -13.00
CA ARG A 113 -2.31 -9.10 -12.33
C ARG A 113 -0.95 -9.38 -12.96
N GLU A 114 0.02 -9.76 -12.13
CA GLU A 114 1.39 -10.02 -12.53
C GLU A 114 1.87 -11.33 -11.87
N PRO A 115 2.17 -12.39 -12.64
CA PRO A 115 2.66 -13.63 -12.09
C PRO A 115 4.16 -13.61 -11.79
N ASP A 116 4.93 -12.70 -12.40
CA ASP A 116 6.38 -12.63 -12.19
C ASP A 116 6.72 -11.74 -10.98
N ALA A 117 7.39 -12.34 -10.00
CA ALA A 117 7.75 -11.69 -8.74
C ALA A 117 8.66 -10.45 -8.92
N ALA A 118 9.60 -10.49 -9.88
CA ALA A 118 10.48 -9.35 -10.13
C ALA A 118 9.73 -8.23 -10.88
N GLN A 119 8.88 -8.59 -11.84
CA GLN A 119 8.08 -7.61 -12.59
C GLN A 119 7.03 -6.94 -11.71
N VAL A 120 6.36 -7.66 -10.81
CA VAL A 120 5.31 -7.06 -9.98
C VAL A 120 5.88 -5.97 -9.09
N ARG A 121 7.08 -6.17 -8.51
CA ARG A 121 7.80 -5.17 -7.74
C ARG A 121 8.07 -3.90 -8.55
N LEU A 122 8.60 -4.06 -9.77
CA LEU A 122 8.84 -2.93 -10.67
C LEU A 122 7.54 -2.18 -11.02
N ARG A 123 6.45 -2.91 -11.23
CA ARG A 123 5.13 -2.33 -11.51
C ARG A 123 4.56 -1.58 -10.31
N VAL A 124 4.76 -2.08 -9.09
CA VAL A 124 4.37 -1.37 -7.85
C VAL A 124 5.15 -0.06 -7.71
N ILE A 125 6.48 -0.10 -7.89
CA ILE A 125 7.33 1.10 -7.84
C ILE A 125 6.88 2.12 -8.90
N GLN A 126 6.69 1.68 -10.14
CA GLN A 126 6.24 2.53 -11.22
C GLN A 126 4.85 3.13 -10.94
N ALA A 127 3.93 2.34 -10.37
CA ALA A 127 2.60 2.81 -9.99
C ALA A 127 2.69 3.90 -8.90
N LEU A 128 3.51 3.71 -7.86
CA LEU A 128 3.74 4.72 -6.83
C LEU A 128 4.38 6.00 -7.41
N GLN A 129 5.36 5.86 -8.30
CA GLN A 129 6.03 6.99 -8.96
C GLN A 129 5.10 7.77 -9.89
N SER A 130 4.01 7.18 -10.37
CA SER A 130 3.00 7.88 -11.17
C SER A 130 2.16 8.87 -10.35
N GLY A 131 2.30 8.85 -9.02
CA GLY A 131 1.73 9.83 -8.09
C GLY A 131 0.25 9.63 -7.76
N PRO A 132 -0.24 8.42 -7.43
CA PRO A 132 -1.59 8.28 -6.92
C PRO A 132 -1.75 9.09 -5.62
N ALA A 133 -2.91 9.70 -5.41
CA ALA A 133 -3.20 10.43 -4.18
C ALA A 133 -3.38 9.52 -2.96
N LEU A 134 -3.82 8.28 -3.19
CA LEU A 134 -3.94 7.26 -2.16
C LEU A 134 -3.31 5.96 -2.69
N ALA A 135 -2.51 5.30 -1.87
CA ALA A 135 -2.01 3.97 -2.14
C ALA A 135 -2.39 3.04 -0.97
N THR A 136 -3.08 1.96 -1.29
CA THR A 136 -3.56 0.96 -0.33
C THR A 136 -2.89 -0.36 -0.61
N TYR A 137 -2.27 -0.94 0.42
CA TYR A 137 -1.69 -2.27 0.38
C TYR A 137 -2.57 -3.27 1.12
N ASN A 138 -2.70 -4.49 0.59
CA ASN A 138 -3.26 -5.62 1.32
C ASN A 138 -2.42 -6.88 1.16
N GLY A 139 -2.02 -7.49 2.27
CA GLY A 139 -1.22 -8.71 2.33
C GLY A 139 -0.33 -8.75 3.57
N HIS A 140 0.63 -9.65 3.57
CA HIS A 140 1.61 -9.80 4.64
C HIS A 140 2.68 -8.72 4.61
N SER A 141 3.27 -8.43 5.76
CA SER A 141 4.36 -7.46 5.84
C SER A 141 5.35 -7.82 6.92
N ASN A 142 6.50 -7.14 6.87
CA ASN A 142 7.39 -7.03 8.02
C ASN A 142 7.84 -5.56 8.13
N HIS A 143 8.74 -5.27 9.07
CA HIS A 143 9.13 -3.90 9.39
C HIS A 143 9.85 -3.16 8.24
N TRP A 144 10.24 -3.88 7.18
CA TRP A 144 11.04 -3.37 6.08
C TRP A 144 10.37 -3.54 4.71
N GLN A 145 9.23 -4.23 4.60
CA GLN A 145 8.61 -4.51 3.31
C GLN A 145 7.10 -4.81 3.40
N ASN A 146 6.44 -4.61 2.25
CA ASN A 146 5.10 -5.10 1.94
C ASN A 146 5.19 -6.30 0.99
N GLY A 147 4.48 -7.38 1.32
CA GLY A 147 4.37 -8.62 0.56
C GLY A 147 5.60 -9.52 0.66
N SER A 148 5.38 -10.81 0.47
CA SER A 148 6.38 -11.83 0.26
C SER A 148 6.08 -12.53 -1.06
N THR A 149 6.99 -12.45 -2.03
CA THR A 149 6.79 -13.09 -3.34
C THR A 149 7.62 -14.38 -3.43
N ASP A 150 7.90 -14.87 -4.65
CA ASP A 150 8.85 -15.96 -4.86
C ASP A 150 10.21 -15.65 -4.22
N LYS A 151 10.65 -16.52 -3.30
CA LYS A 151 11.91 -16.39 -2.55
C LYS A 151 13.15 -16.68 -3.41
N SER A 152 12.96 -17.14 -4.65
CA SER A 152 14.05 -17.40 -5.58
C SER A 152 14.61 -16.12 -6.24
N VAL A 153 13.85 -15.02 -6.24
CA VAL A 153 14.31 -13.73 -6.78
C VAL A 153 15.13 -12.93 -5.77
N ALA A 154 15.93 -11.98 -6.25
CA ALA A 154 16.82 -11.16 -5.42
C ALA A 154 16.07 -10.32 -4.38
N ASP A 155 14.91 -9.78 -4.77
CA ASP A 155 14.05 -8.92 -3.94
C ASP A 155 12.65 -9.54 -3.84
N PRO A 156 12.42 -10.48 -2.90
CA PRO A 156 11.20 -11.29 -2.83
C PRO A 156 10.06 -10.57 -2.10
N TYR A 157 9.74 -9.34 -2.52
CA TYR A 157 8.73 -8.48 -1.92
C TYR A 157 8.14 -7.52 -2.95
N LEU A 158 6.95 -6.97 -2.67
CA LEU A 158 6.27 -6.05 -3.58
C LEU A 158 6.81 -4.63 -3.50
N PHE A 159 7.16 -4.19 -2.29
CA PHE A 159 7.72 -2.87 -2.03
C PHE A 159 8.54 -2.89 -0.74
N GLY A 160 9.80 -2.45 -0.82
CA GLY A 160 10.72 -2.47 0.32
C GLY A 160 11.22 -1.08 0.72
N PHE A 161 11.82 -0.99 1.90
CA PHE A 161 12.44 0.23 2.41
C PHE A 161 13.44 0.86 1.43
N ASN A 162 14.21 0.04 0.71
CA ASN A 162 15.22 0.48 -0.26
C ASN A 162 14.65 0.86 -1.64
N ASP A 163 13.33 0.79 -1.85
CA ASP A 163 12.67 1.25 -3.08
C ASP A 163 12.34 2.74 -3.10
N ILE A 164 12.56 3.41 -1.97
CA ILE A 164 12.35 4.84 -1.80
C ILE A 164 13.66 5.56 -2.11
N TYR A 165 13.70 6.32 -3.21
CA TYR A 165 14.79 7.22 -3.60
C TYR A 165 14.31 8.67 -3.64
#